data_AF-A0A836SMR6-F1
#
_entry.id   AF-A0A836SMR6-F1
#
_cell.length_a   1.000
_cell.length_b   1.000
_cell.length_c   1.000
_cell.angle_alpha   90.00
_cell.angle_beta   90.00
_cell.angle_gamma   90.00
#
_symmetry.space_group_name_H-M   'P 1'
#
loop_
_entity.id
_entity.type
_entity.pdbx_description
1 polymer ?
#
loop_
_entity_poly.entity_id
_entity_poly.type
_entity_poly.pdbx_seq_one_letter_code
_entity_poly.pdbx_strand_id
1 'polypeptide(L)'
;LLERRFKRERLREEAPYSIKALQRDLHLKRPPRRIEAVDISTIQGSDAVGSLVYFVDGRPRKSEYRRYRIKTVEGQDDFAMMKEVVSRRFGRLLEEGRELPDLLLVDGGKGQLSSALEALRELGIEDQPVVGLAKRLEEVYLPGIPEPQNIPKGSASLRLLQQIRDEAHRFAVEFHRKLRSKRTLTSELDSIPGLGKVRKEALLERFGSVRSIREAPPEDLQEVPGIGPKLARKVLEHLRGEDAS
;
A
#
# COMPACT_ATOMS: atom_id res chain seq x y z
N LEU A 1 -29.22 6.20 -31.16
CA LEU A 1 -28.14 5.35 -30.58
C LEU A 1 -26.74 5.97 -30.78
N LEU A 2 -26.43 6.50 -31.96
CA LEU A 2 -25.15 7.18 -32.28
C LEU A 2 -24.89 8.43 -31.41
N GLU A 3 -25.87 9.31 -31.23
CA GLU A 3 -25.75 10.50 -30.36
C GLU A 3 -25.45 10.15 -28.89
N ARG A 4 -26.05 9.09 -28.36
CA ARG A 4 -25.76 8.60 -27.00
C ARG A 4 -24.33 8.06 -26.89
N ARG A 5 -23.77 7.51 -27.97
CA ARG A 5 -22.39 7.02 -28.03
C ARG A 5 -21.40 8.18 -28.10
N PHE A 6 -21.63 9.15 -29.00
CA PHE A 6 -20.85 10.39 -29.10
C PHE A 6 -20.90 11.22 -27.81
N LYS A 7 -22.07 11.34 -27.18
CA LYS A 7 -22.20 12.03 -25.89
C LYS A 7 -21.44 11.30 -24.77
N ARG A 8 -21.42 9.97 -24.76
CA ARG A 8 -20.60 9.16 -23.81
C ARG A 8 -19.10 9.26 -24.09
N GLU A 9 -18.68 9.38 -25.35
CA GLU A 9 -17.27 9.57 -25.71
C GLU A 9 -16.78 10.97 -25.34
N ARG A 10 -17.53 12.03 -25.65
CA ARG A 10 -17.23 13.39 -25.17
C ARG A 10 -17.19 13.48 -23.64
N LEU A 11 -18.12 12.83 -22.94
CA LEU A 11 -18.13 12.78 -21.48
C LEU A 11 -16.96 11.98 -20.90
N ARG A 12 -16.33 11.08 -21.66
CA ARG A 12 -15.10 10.38 -21.26
C ARG A 12 -13.86 11.25 -21.48
N GLU A 13 -13.87 12.09 -22.51
CA GLU A 13 -12.80 13.06 -22.76
C GLU A 13 -12.79 14.17 -21.71
N GLU A 14 -13.95 14.61 -21.24
CA GLU A 14 -14.03 15.60 -20.17
C GLU A 14 -13.65 15.02 -18.79
N ALA A 15 -12.74 15.71 -18.10
CA ALA A 15 -12.38 15.35 -16.74
C ALA A 15 -13.60 15.46 -15.79
N PRO A 16 -13.77 14.51 -14.84
CA PRO A 16 -14.83 14.59 -13.84
C PRO A 16 -14.81 15.89 -13.02
N TYR A 17 -15.95 16.28 -12.46
CA TYR A 17 -16.06 17.49 -11.65
C TYR A 17 -15.07 17.51 -10.47
N SER A 18 -14.89 16.39 -9.75
CA SER A 18 -13.92 16.31 -8.65
C SER A 18 -12.48 16.55 -9.11
N ILE A 19 -12.11 16.10 -10.31
CA ILE A 19 -10.78 16.30 -10.90
C ILE A 19 -10.59 17.77 -11.31
N LYS A 20 -11.61 18.38 -11.93
CA LYS A 20 -11.59 19.82 -12.26
C LYS A 20 -11.53 20.69 -10.99
N ALA A 21 -12.27 20.33 -9.95
CA ALA A 21 -12.22 21.02 -8.65
C ALA A 21 -10.84 20.90 -8.02
N LEU A 22 -10.24 19.71 -8.05
CA LEU A 22 -8.89 19.47 -7.55
C LEU A 22 -7.84 20.27 -8.31
N GLN A 23 -7.94 20.33 -9.65
CA GLN A 23 -7.08 21.18 -10.47
C GLN A 23 -7.11 22.65 -10.01
N ARG A 24 -8.32 23.20 -9.85
CA ARG A 24 -8.52 24.60 -9.45
C ARG A 24 -7.94 24.85 -8.06
N ASP A 25 -8.30 24.02 -7.09
CA ASP A 25 -7.95 24.27 -5.68
C ASP A 25 -6.45 24.05 -5.40
N LEU A 26 -5.77 23.23 -6.21
CA LEU A 26 -4.32 23.03 -6.16
C LEU A 26 -3.54 23.88 -7.18
N HIS A 27 -4.22 24.76 -7.94
CA HIS A 27 -3.63 25.60 -8.98
C HIS A 27 -2.80 24.84 -10.04
N LEU A 28 -3.26 23.65 -10.43
CA LEU A 28 -2.55 22.80 -11.39
C LEU A 28 -2.78 23.26 -12.84
N LYS A 29 -1.71 23.21 -13.64
CA LYS A 29 -1.73 23.57 -15.07
C LYS A 29 -2.73 22.73 -15.87
N ARG A 30 -2.93 21.46 -15.50
CA ARG A 30 -3.81 20.50 -16.18
C ARG A 30 -4.63 19.69 -15.16
N PRO A 31 -5.79 19.14 -15.54
CA PRO A 31 -6.58 18.28 -14.66
C PRO A 31 -5.78 17.01 -14.27
N PRO A 32 -5.61 16.70 -12.97
CA PRO A 32 -4.84 15.55 -12.53
C PRO A 32 -5.68 14.26 -12.65
N ARG A 33 -5.70 13.64 -13.82
CA ARG A 33 -6.55 12.46 -14.09
C ARG A 33 -5.96 11.19 -13.47
N ARG A 34 -4.64 11.07 -13.48
CA ARG A 34 -3.88 9.94 -12.91
C ARG A 34 -3.23 10.39 -11.63
N ILE A 35 -3.67 9.82 -10.52
CA ILE A 35 -3.19 10.19 -9.19
C ILE A 35 -2.60 8.95 -8.53
N GLU A 36 -1.35 9.04 -8.12
CA GLU A 36 -0.72 8.04 -7.25
C GLU A 36 -0.71 8.56 -5.82
N ALA A 37 -0.91 7.67 -4.85
CA ALA A 37 -0.79 8.03 -3.45
C ALA A 37 0.05 7.04 -2.66
N VAL A 38 0.94 7.57 -1.83
CA VAL A 38 1.88 6.80 -1.02
C VAL A 38 1.57 6.98 0.46
N ASP A 39 1.43 5.87 1.17
CA ASP A 39 1.34 5.79 2.64
C ASP A 39 2.52 4.97 3.18
N ILE A 40 3.12 5.45 4.26
CA ILE A 40 4.17 4.72 5.00
C ILE A 40 3.54 4.19 6.28
N SER A 41 3.70 2.88 6.48
CA SER A 41 3.10 2.18 7.58
C SER A 41 4.12 1.25 8.22
N THR A 42 4.35 1.45 9.53
CA THR A 42 5.27 0.63 10.31
C THR A 42 4.49 -0.25 11.28
N ILE A 43 4.86 -1.53 11.38
CA ILE A 43 4.47 -2.38 12.52
C ILE A 43 5.57 -2.24 13.57
N GLN A 44 5.20 -2.11 14.85
CA GLN A 44 6.13 -2.24 15.97
C GLN A 44 6.97 -3.53 15.83
N GLY A 45 8.25 -3.39 15.48
CA GLY A 45 9.25 -4.44 15.62
C GLY A 45 10.06 -4.85 14.40
N SER A 46 9.66 -4.61 13.13
CA SER A 46 10.57 -4.89 11.97
C SER A 46 10.04 -4.62 10.56
N ASP A 47 8.73 -4.66 10.31
CA ASP A 47 8.19 -4.75 8.93
C ASP A 47 7.61 -3.42 8.44
N ALA A 48 8.47 -2.47 8.10
CA ALA A 48 8.06 -1.22 7.47
C ALA A 48 7.66 -1.43 6.00
N VAL A 49 6.53 -0.84 5.61
CA VAL A 49 5.94 -1.01 4.27
C VAL A 49 5.41 0.30 3.74
N GLY A 50 5.85 0.64 2.53
CA GLY A 50 5.21 1.64 1.69
C GLY A 50 4.07 1.04 0.87
N SER A 51 2.91 1.68 0.90
CA SER A 51 1.74 1.29 0.12
C SER A 51 1.46 2.35 -0.93
N LEU A 52 1.33 1.94 -2.19
CA LEU A 52 1.02 2.81 -3.31
C LEU A 52 -0.30 2.40 -3.94
N VAL A 53 -1.23 3.35 -4.01
CA VAL A 53 -2.51 3.20 -4.70
C VAL A 53 -2.56 4.12 -5.92
N TYR A 54 -3.38 3.75 -6.89
CA TYR A 54 -3.46 4.41 -8.18
C TYR A 54 -4.92 4.72 -8.52
N PHE A 55 -5.19 5.96 -8.90
CA PHE A 55 -6.52 6.43 -9.27
C PHE A 55 -6.51 6.96 -10.70
N VAL A 56 -7.59 6.69 -11.43
CA VAL A 56 -7.89 7.29 -12.73
C VAL A 56 -9.26 7.96 -12.64
N ASP A 57 -9.33 9.25 -12.96
CA ASP A 57 -10.59 10.00 -12.98
C ASP A 57 -11.36 9.90 -11.65
N GLY A 58 -10.62 9.91 -10.54
CA GLY A 58 -11.16 9.83 -9.19
C GLY A 58 -11.62 8.44 -8.76
N ARG A 59 -11.29 7.40 -9.53
CA ARG A 59 -11.64 6.00 -9.20
C ARG A 59 -10.41 5.13 -9.01
N PRO A 60 -10.41 4.20 -8.04
CA PRO A 60 -9.28 3.31 -7.80
C PRO A 60 -9.07 2.34 -8.97
N ARG A 61 -7.81 2.18 -9.39
CA ARG A 61 -7.37 1.18 -10.37
C ARG A 61 -6.48 0.15 -9.68
N LYS A 62 -7.13 -0.79 -8.97
CA LYS A 62 -6.48 -1.77 -8.07
C LYS A 62 -5.38 -2.62 -8.73
N SER A 63 -5.44 -2.86 -10.04
CA SER A 63 -4.40 -3.59 -10.78
C SER A 63 -3.03 -2.87 -10.79
N GLU A 64 -3.02 -1.55 -10.58
CA GLU A 64 -1.80 -0.74 -10.54
C GLU A 64 -1.26 -0.54 -9.12
N TYR A 65 -1.93 -1.08 -8.09
CA TYR A 65 -1.46 -0.91 -6.72
C TYR A 65 -0.13 -1.63 -6.50
N ARG A 66 0.75 -1.07 -5.67
CA ARG A 66 2.07 -1.62 -5.38
C ARG A 66 2.38 -1.54 -3.89
N ARG A 67 3.18 -2.49 -3.44
CA ARG A 67 3.73 -2.51 -2.07
C ARG A 67 5.23 -2.53 -2.14
N TYR A 68 5.85 -1.77 -1.25
CA TYR A 68 7.28 -1.61 -1.14
C TYR A 68 7.67 -2.04 0.26
N ARG A 69 8.29 -3.21 0.37
CA ARG A 69 9.05 -3.54 1.58
C ARG A 69 10.23 -2.59 1.65
N ILE A 70 10.36 -1.87 2.75
CA ILE A 70 11.50 -1.00 3.05
C ILE A 70 12.73 -1.88 3.26
N LYS A 71 13.86 -1.50 2.66
CA LYS A 71 15.08 -2.32 2.68
C LYS A 71 16.28 -1.59 3.27
N THR A 72 16.36 -0.28 3.10
CA THR A 72 17.58 0.48 3.39
C THR A 72 17.48 1.35 4.63
N VAL A 73 16.30 1.37 5.27
CA VAL A 73 16.05 2.20 6.46
C VAL A 73 15.93 1.30 7.68
N GLU A 74 16.78 1.54 8.67
CA GLU A 74 16.72 0.91 9.98
C GLU A 74 15.87 1.75 10.94
N GLY A 75 15.09 1.09 11.80
CA GLY A 75 14.24 1.78 12.78
C GLY A 75 12.97 2.41 12.18
N GLN A 76 12.41 3.39 12.90
CA GLN A 76 11.17 4.10 12.52
C GLN A 76 11.49 5.50 12.01
N ASP A 77 12.01 5.57 10.78
CA ASP A 77 12.22 6.84 10.07
C ASP A 77 11.29 6.91 8.84
N ASP A 78 10.08 7.40 9.06
CA ASP A 78 9.06 7.51 8.02
C ASP A 78 9.49 8.43 6.86
N PHE A 79 10.37 9.40 7.11
CA PHE A 79 10.89 10.33 6.09
C PHE A 79 11.85 9.61 5.14
N ALA A 80 12.81 8.87 5.69
CA ALA A 80 13.73 8.05 4.90
C ALA A 80 12.97 6.95 4.14
N MET A 81 11.95 6.34 4.76
CA MET A 81 11.10 5.34 4.10
C MET A 81 10.30 5.93 2.95
N MET A 82 9.73 7.12 3.12
CA MET A 82 9.03 7.85 2.06
C MET A 82 9.97 8.11 0.87
N LYS A 83 11.18 8.59 1.16
CA LYS A 83 12.22 8.83 0.15
C LYS A 83 12.53 7.54 -0.62
N GLU A 84 12.79 6.42 0.08
CA GLU A 84 13.08 5.12 -0.55
C GLU A 84 11.95 4.68 -1.51
N VAL A 85 10.69 4.78 -1.07
CA VAL A 85 9.53 4.35 -1.87
C VAL A 85 9.35 5.20 -3.11
N VAL A 86 9.45 6.53 -2.98
CA VAL A 86 9.32 7.47 -4.10
C VAL A 86 10.48 7.28 -5.08
N SER A 87 11.72 7.21 -4.61
CA SER A 87 12.90 6.96 -5.47
C SER A 87 12.74 5.68 -6.28
N ARG A 88 12.31 4.58 -5.63
CA ARG A 88 12.12 3.29 -6.30
C ARG A 88 10.94 3.29 -7.28
N ARG A 89 9.84 3.98 -6.96
CA ARG A 89 8.67 4.07 -7.85
C ARG A 89 9.00 4.87 -9.11
N PHE A 90 9.52 6.08 -8.94
CA PHE A 90 9.75 7.01 -10.03
C PHE A 90 10.97 6.62 -10.86
N GLY A 91 12.04 6.11 -10.24
CA GLY A 91 13.18 5.54 -10.97
C GLY A 91 12.75 4.42 -11.92
N ARG A 92 11.89 3.50 -11.45
CA ARG A 92 11.34 2.43 -12.30
C ARG A 92 10.44 2.97 -13.42
N LEU A 93 9.65 4.03 -13.18
CA LEU A 93 8.85 4.65 -14.24
C LEU A 93 9.73 5.22 -15.35
N LEU A 94 10.83 5.90 -14.98
CA LEU A 94 11.81 6.42 -15.93
C LEU A 94 12.51 5.29 -16.71
N GLU A 95 12.98 4.25 -16.02
CA GLU A 95 13.62 3.07 -16.65
C GLU A 95 12.69 2.36 -17.64
N GLU A 96 11.41 2.21 -17.30
CA GLU A 96 10.40 1.58 -18.15
C GLU A 96 9.86 2.53 -19.24
N GLY A 97 10.30 3.79 -19.29
CA GLY A 97 9.77 4.80 -20.22
C GLY A 97 8.27 5.08 -20.04
N ARG A 98 7.74 4.87 -18.83
CA ARG A 98 6.33 5.06 -18.50
C ARG A 98 6.08 6.50 -18.08
N GLU A 99 4.91 7.00 -18.43
CA GLU A 99 4.47 8.33 -18.00
C GLU A 99 4.31 8.41 -16.47
N LEU A 100 4.75 9.54 -15.92
CA LEU A 100 4.57 9.89 -14.52
C LEU A 100 3.08 10.16 -14.21
N PRO A 101 2.63 10.01 -12.95
CA PRO A 101 1.29 10.40 -12.56
C PRO A 101 1.11 11.92 -12.71
N ASP A 102 -0.12 12.36 -12.99
CA ASP A 102 -0.41 13.79 -13.11
C ASP A 102 -0.37 14.48 -11.72
N LEU A 103 -0.47 13.71 -10.64
CA LEU A 103 -0.36 14.15 -9.25
C LEU A 103 0.14 13.00 -8.36
N LEU A 104 1.13 13.29 -7.51
CA LEU A 104 1.54 12.43 -6.41
C LEU A 104 0.96 12.96 -5.10
N LEU A 105 0.20 12.13 -4.38
CA LEU A 105 -0.27 12.41 -3.03
C LEU A 105 0.59 11.65 -2.02
N VAL A 106 1.04 12.35 -0.98
CA VAL A 106 1.81 11.79 0.13
C VAL A 106 0.93 11.82 1.38
N ASP A 107 0.68 10.66 2.02
CA ASP A 107 -0.01 10.59 3.32
C ASP A 107 0.95 11.06 4.41
N GLY A 108 0.93 12.37 4.69
CA GLY A 108 1.89 13.00 5.57
C GLY A 108 1.87 14.52 5.46
N GLY A 109 2.49 15.16 6.44
CA GLY A 109 2.65 16.62 6.47
C GLY A 109 3.86 17.08 5.67
N LYS A 110 4.37 18.27 6.02
CA LYS A 110 5.51 18.91 5.36
C LYS A 110 6.77 18.05 5.30
N GLY A 111 7.06 17.30 6.37
CA GLY A 111 8.25 16.44 6.45
C GLY A 111 8.23 15.37 5.37
N GLN A 112 7.16 14.56 5.32
CA GLN A 112 6.99 13.53 4.29
C GLN A 112 6.94 14.10 2.88
N LEU A 113 6.25 15.23 2.69
CA LEU A 113 6.23 15.94 1.41
C LEU A 113 7.65 16.34 0.97
N SER A 114 8.45 16.91 1.88
CA SER A 114 9.84 17.30 1.61
C SER A 114 10.69 16.09 1.20
N SER A 115 10.55 14.95 1.89
CA SER A 115 11.30 13.72 1.55
C SER A 115 10.93 13.17 0.17
N ALA A 116 9.64 13.24 -0.20
CA ALA A 116 9.21 12.86 -1.54
C ALA A 116 9.78 13.79 -2.63
N LEU A 117 9.81 15.11 -2.38
CA LEU A 117 10.40 16.09 -3.29
C LEU A 117 11.91 15.90 -3.46
N GLU A 118 12.62 15.57 -2.37
CA GLU A 118 14.05 15.26 -2.40
C GLU A 118 14.33 14.02 -3.28
N ALA A 119 13.56 12.94 -3.10
CA ALA A 119 13.65 11.75 -3.95
C ALA A 119 13.46 12.06 -5.44
N LEU A 120 12.48 12.89 -5.78
CA LEU A 120 12.21 13.29 -7.16
C LEU A 120 13.36 14.14 -7.74
N ARG A 121 13.90 15.06 -6.95
CA ARG A 121 15.03 15.90 -7.35
C ARG A 121 16.29 15.09 -7.63
N GLU A 122 16.58 14.08 -6.81
CA GLU A 122 17.71 13.16 -7.03
C GLU A 122 17.58 12.34 -8.32
N LEU A 123 16.35 12.12 -8.80
CA LEU A 123 16.06 11.49 -10.08
C LEU A 123 16.03 12.49 -11.26
N GLY A 124 16.30 13.78 -11.02
CA GLY A 124 16.21 14.83 -12.04
C GLY A 124 14.78 15.20 -12.42
N ILE A 125 13.78 14.89 -11.58
CA ILE A 125 12.37 15.22 -11.81
C ILE A 125 12.01 16.49 -11.04
N GLU A 126 11.89 17.61 -11.74
CA GLU A 126 11.65 18.93 -11.11
C GLU A 126 10.18 19.38 -11.15
N ASP A 127 9.45 19.05 -12.23
CA ASP A 127 8.12 19.60 -12.52
C ASP A 127 6.95 18.69 -12.06
N GLN A 128 7.20 17.62 -11.32
CA GLN A 128 6.16 16.69 -10.87
C GLN A 128 5.25 17.36 -9.83
N PRO A 129 3.92 17.45 -10.05
CA PRO A 129 3.01 17.90 -9.01
C PRO A 129 2.96 16.91 -7.85
N VAL A 130 3.22 17.40 -6.63
CA VAL A 130 3.17 16.62 -5.38
C VAL A 130 2.37 17.39 -4.33
N VAL A 131 1.56 16.69 -3.55
CA VAL A 131 0.84 17.25 -2.39
C VAL A 131 0.97 16.35 -1.17
N GLY A 132 1.11 16.97 0.00
CA GLY A 132 0.98 16.27 1.28
C GLY A 132 -0.43 16.42 1.84
N LEU A 133 -1.00 15.36 2.41
CA LEU A 133 -2.26 15.42 3.16
C LEU A 133 -2.05 14.91 4.59
N ALA A 134 -2.18 15.79 5.58
CA ALA A 134 -1.99 15.43 6.98
C ALA A 134 -3.31 15.03 7.68
N LYS A 135 -3.25 13.96 8.50
CA LYS A 135 -4.42 13.34 9.15
C LYS A 135 -5.16 14.21 10.19
N ARG A 136 -4.48 15.08 10.93
CA ARG A 136 -5.07 15.77 12.10
C ARG A 136 -6.19 16.74 11.71
N LEU A 137 -6.06 17.42 10.57
CA LEU A 137 -6.97 18.49 10.14
C LEU A 137 -7.31 18.45 8.64
N GLU A 138 -6.93 17.37 7.95
CA GLU A 138 -7.08 17.28 6.49
C GLU A 138 -6.37 18.43 5.76
N GLU A 139 -5.24 18.84 6.34
CA GLU A 139 -4.41 19.94 5.85
C GLU A 139 -3.66 19.49 4.61
N VAL A 140 -3.84 20.25 3.53
CA VAL A 140 -3.19 20.01 2.24
C VAL A 140 -1.97 20.91 2.13
N TYR A 141 -0.78 20.32 2.01
CA TYR A 141 0.47 21.04 1.86
C TYR A 141 0.95 21.01 0.42
N LEU A 142 1.40 22.16 -0.08
CA LEU A 142 2.03 22.32 -1.38
C LEU A 142 3.54 22.59 -1.22
N PRO A 143 4.37 22.17 -2.19
CA PRO A 143 5.79 22.48 -2.21
C PRO A 143 6.05 23.99 -2.12
N GLY A 144 6.99 24.40 -1.27
CA GLY A 144 7.40 25.80 -1.12
C GLY A 144 6.42 26.71 -0.36
N ILE A 145 5.26 26.20 0.06
CA ILE A 145 4.28 26.98 0.84
C ILE A 145 4.29 26.52 2.31
N PRO A 146 4.64 27.39 3.26
CA PRO A 146 4.65 27.03 4.68
C PRO A 146 3.26 26.74 5.22
N GLU A 147 2.23 27.48 4.82
CA GLU A 147 0.88 27.26 5.36
C GLU A 147 0.10 26.23 4.54
N PRO A 148 -0.77 25.42 5.18
CA PRO A 148 -1.64 24.52 4.44
C PRO A 148 -2.61 25.32 3.55
N GLN A 149 -3.00 24.73 2.43
CA GLN A 149 -3.95 25.32 1.51
C GLN A 149 -5.32 25.44 2.15
N ASN A 150 -5.98 26.58 1.93
CA ASN A 150 -7.34 26.81 2.35
C ASN A 150 -8.32 26.14 1.37
N ILE A 151 -8.50 24.83 1.50
CA ILE A 151 -9.49 24.07 0.72
C ILE A 151 -10.76 23.91 1.56
N PRO A 152 -11.95 24.31 1.05
CA PRO A 152 -13.19 24.18 1.81
C PRO A 152 -13.46 22.73 2.20
N LYS A 153 -13.82 22.49 3.47
CA LYS A 153 -14.00 21.13 4.02
C LYS A 153 -15.06 20.29 3.30
N GLY A 154 -16.08 20.95 2.74
CA GLY A 154 -17.16 20.33 1.95
C GLY A 154 -16.91 20.27 0.44
N SER A 155 -15.70 20.60 -0.02
CA SER A 155 -15.35 20.63 -1.45
C SER A 155 -15.23 19.21 -2.03
N ALA A 156 -15.41 19.10 -3.35
CA ALA A 156 -15.18 17.84 -4.06
C ALA A 156 -13.69 17.46 -4.16
N SER A 157 -12.80 18.45 -4.11
CA SER A 157 -11.34 18.27 -4.11
C SER A 157 -10.87 17.61 -2.82
N LEU A 158 -11.24 18.16 -1.65
CA LEU A 158 -10.83 17.59 -0.37
C LEU A 158 -11.39 16.18 -0.16
N ARG A 159 -12.67 15.96 -0.49
CA ARG A 159 -13.27 14.62 -0.43
C ARG A 159 -12.54 13.60 -1.30
N LEU A 160 -12.07 14.01 -2.47
CA LEU A 160 -11.29 13.13 -3.35
C LEU A 160 -9.92 12.82 -2.75
N LEU A 161 -9.20 13.83 -2.23
CA LEU A 161 -7.91 13.63 -1.56
C LEU A 161 -8.04 12.69 -0.35
N GLN A 162 -9.08 12.87 0.46
CA GLN A 162 -9.43 11.99 1.58
C GLN A 162 -9.68 10.56 1.11
N GLN A 163 -10.53 10.37 0.10
CA GLN A 163 -10.82 9.05 -0.45
C GLN A 163 -9.56 8.33 -0.93
N ILE A 164 -8.65 9.06 -1.58
CA ILE A 164 -7.38 8.50 -2.07
C ILE A 164 -6.48 8.09 -0.91
N ARG A 165 -6.33 8.95 0.11
CA ARG A 165 -5.54 8.63 1.32
C ARG A 165 -6.13 7.46 2.08
N ASP A 166 -7.43 7.44 2.31
CA ASP A 166 -8.11 6.38 3.06
C ASP A 166 -7.96 5.03 2.33
N GLU A 167 -7.95 5.03 0.99
CA GLU A 167 -7.67 3.85 0.20
C GLU A 167 -6.20 3.40 0.30
N ALA A 168 -5.24 4.33 0.32
CA ALA A 168 -3.81 4.04 0.57
C ALA A 168 -3.61 3.40 1.94
N HIS A 169 -4.21 4.00 2.97
CA HIS A 169 -4.17 3.52 4.34
C HIS A 169 -4.86 2.15 4.48
N ARG A 170 -6.04 1.96 3.87
CA ARG A 170 -6.73 0.65 3.83
C ARG A 170 -5.83 -0.43 3.22
N PHE A 171 -5.17 -0.10 2.11
CA PHE A 171 -4.30 -1.05 1.40
C PHE A 171 -3.07 -1.44 2.22
N ALA A 172 -2.55 -0.52 3.02
CA ALA A 172 -1.48 -0.73 4.00
C ALA A 172 -1.94 -1.61 5.17
N VAL A 173 -3.06 -1.26 5.82
CA VAL A 173 -3.61 -2.00 6.95
C VAL A 173 -3.95 -3.44 6.59
N GLU A 174 -4.54 -3.68 5.40
CA GLU A 174 -4.82 -5.04 4.93
C GLU A 174 -3.56 -5.89 4.78
N PHE A 175 -2.45 -5.29 4.38
CA PHE A 175 -1.18 -5.99 4.25
C PHE A 175 -0.59 -6.34 5.61
N HIS A 176 -0.57 -5.38 6.52
CA HIS A 176 -0.08 -5.57 7.88
C HIS A 176 -0.89 -6.60 8.64
N ARG A 177 -2.21 -6.62 8.45
CA ARG A 177 -3.07 -7.69 8.99
C ARG A 177 -2.63 -9.06 8.47
N LYS A 178 -2.38 -9.21 7.17
CA LYS A 178 -1.90 -10.47 6.58
C LYS A 178 -0.52 -10.87 7.10
N LEU A 179 0.42 -9.93 7.20
CA LEU A 179 1.76 -10.19 7.74
C LEU A 179 1.72 -10.60 9.21
N ARG A 180 0.95 -9.89 10.03
CA ARG A 180 0.79 -10.20 11.44
C ARG A 180 0.16 -11.57 11.64
N SER A 181 -0.94 -11.86 10.92
CA SER A 181 -1.53 -13.20 10.93
C SER A 181 -0.49 -14.25 10.57
N LYS A 182 0.29 -14.07 9.49
CA LYS A 182 1.34 -15.03 9.12
C LYS A 182 2.39 -15.19 10.22
N ARG A 183 2.84 -14.12 10.87
CA ARG A 183 3.90 -14.17 11.90
C ARG A 183 3.44 -14.83 13.20
N THR A 184 2.27 -14.46 13.72
CA THR A 184 1.67 -15.12 14.90
C THR A 184 1.47 -16.61 14.64
N LEU A 185 1.02 -16.94 13.45
CA LEU A 185 0.84 -18.31 12.99
C LEU A 185 2.21 -19.05 12.89
N THR A 186 3.25 -18.45 12.31
CA THR A 186 4.59 -19.06 12.28
C THR A 186 5.13 -19.33 13.70
N SER A 187 4.91 -18.41 14.65
CA SER A 187 5.33 -18.64 16.04
C SER A 187 4.58 -19.79 16.73
N GLU A 188 3.32 -20.09 16.35
CA GLU A 188 2.61 -21.28 16.83
C GLU A 188 3.22 -22.58 16.29
N LEU A 189 3.84 -22.55 15.11
CA LEU A 189 4.58 -23.72 14.60
C LEU A 189 5.98 -23.83 15.23
N ASP A 190 6.56 -22.72 15.70
CA ASP A 190 7.88 -22.69 16.34
C ASP A 190 7.88 -23.44 17.69
N SER A 191 6.74 -23.47 18.39
CA SER A 191 6.58 -24.16 19.66
C SER A 191 6.43 -25.68 19.55
N ILE A 192 6.24 -26.25 18.35
CA ILE A 192 5.95 -27.68 18.17
C ILE A 192 7.24 -28.51 18.18
N PRO A 193 7.47 -29.36 19.20
CA PRO A 193 8.70 -30.15 19.27
C PRO A 193 8.74 -31.19 18.17
N GLY A 194 9.81 -31.19 17.37
CA GLY A 194 10.01 -32.08 16.22
C GLY A 194 9.68 -31.44 14.85
N LEU A 195 9.13 -30.22 14.85
CA LEU A 195 8.86 -29.45 13.64
C LEU A 195 9.99 -28.45 13.35
N GLY A 196 11.05 -28.93 12.70
CA GLY A 196 12.19 -28.09 12.29
C GLY A 196 11.84 -27.05 11.21
N LYS A 197 12.73 -26.08 11.01
CA LYS A 197 12.57 -24.95 10.07
C LYS A 197 12.16 -25.39 8.66
N VAL A 198 12.82 -26.42 8.11
CA VAL A 198 12.56 -26.93 6.74
C VAL A 198 11.13 -27.45 6.58
N ARG A 199 10.63 -28.23 7.55
CA ARG A 199 9.27 -28.81 7.48
C ARG A 199 8.19 -27.75 7.66
N LYS A 200 8.47 -26.73 8.46
CA LYS A 200 7.60 -25.58 8.68
C LYS A 200 7.48 -24.71 7.43
N GLU A 201 8.60 -24.43 6.77
CA GLU A 201 8.62 -23.72 5.49
C GLU A 201 7.82 -24.51 4.44
N ALA A 202 8.02 -25.83 4.35
CA ALA A 202 7.27 -26.69 3.44
C ALA A 202 5.75 -26.70 3.72
N LEU A 203 5.33 -26.73 4.98
CA LEU A 203 3.91 -26.59 5.36
C LEU A 203 3.36 -25.21 4.96
N LEU A 204 4.11 -24.13 5.24
CA LEU A 204 3.67 -22.77 4.93
C LEU A 204 3.64 -22.49 3.42
N GLU A 205 4.51 -23.11 2.64
CA GLU A 205 4.49 -23.03 1.18
C GLU A 205 3.27 -23.74 0.60
N ARG A 206 2.95 -24.94 1.12
CA ARG A 206 1.80 -25.71 0.63
C ARG A 206 0.45 -25.12 1.04
N PHE A 207 0.29 -24.76 2.32
CA PHE A 207 -1.00 -24.35 2.88
C PHE A 207 -1.17 -22.82 2.98
N GLY A 208 -0.08 -22.05 2.81
CA GLY A 208 -0.08 -20.59 2.82
C GLY A 208 -0.17 -19.93 4.20
N SER A 209 -0.92 -20.53 5.13
CA SER A 209 -1.11 -20.02 6.49
C SER A 209 -1.35 -21.15 7.50
N VAL A 210 -1.04 -20.92 8.77
CA VAL A 210 -1.30 -21.91 9.83
C VAL A 210 -2.77 -22.08 10.13
N ARG A 211 -3.61 -21.08 9.83
CA ARG A 211 -5.06 -21.26 9.83
C ARG A 211 -5.48 -22.33 8.83
N SER A 212 -4.95 -22.26 7.61
CA SER A 212 -5.21 -23.28 6.58
C SER A 212 -4.69 -24.66 7.01
N ILE A 213 -3.54 -24.72 7.68
CA ILE A 213 -2.99 -25.97 8.24
C ILE A 213 -3.95 -26.53 9.32
N ARG A 214 -4.45 -25.68 10.23
CA ARG A 214 -5.37 -26.06 11.31
C ARG A 214 -6.68 -26.66 10.78
N GLU A 215 -7.18 -26.12 9.67
CA GLU A 215 -8.43 -26.53 9.01
C GLU A 215 -8.24 -27.73 8.06
N ALA A 216 -7.00 -28.09 7.70
CA ALA A 216 -6.71 -29.18 6.77
C ALA A 216 -6.87 -30.57 7.41
N PRO A 217 -7.20 -31.60 6.61
CA PRO A 217 -7.23 -32.99 7.06
C PRO A 217 -5.80 -33.53 7.31
N PRO A 218 -5.61 -34.47 8.26
CA PRO A 218 -4.29 -35.01 8.59
C PRO A 218 -3.54 -35.64 7.41
N GLU A 219 -4.26 -36.15 6.42
CA GLU A 219 -3.73 -36.78 5.22
C GLU A 219 -3.00 -35.76 4.34
N ASP A 220 -3.55 -34.55 4.19
CA ASP A 220 -2.94 -33.49 3.37
C ASP A 220 -1.59 -33.04 3.95
N LEU A 221 -1.44 -33.04 5.27
CA LEU A 221 -0.18 -32.71 5.94
C LEU A 221 0.89 -33.78 5.69
N GLN A 222 0.50 -35.04 5.54
CA GLN A 222 1.41 -36.16 5.31
C GLN A 222 2.00 -36.16 3.90
N GLU A 223 1.34 -35.48 2.95
CA GLU A 223 1.91 -35.27 1.61
C GLU A 223 3.11 -34.32 1.61
N VAL A 224 3.35 -33.58 2.71
CA VAL A 224 4.53 -32.72 2.84
C VAL A 224 5.76 -33.58 3.17
N PRO A 225 6.85 -33.50 2.37
CA PRO A 225 8.05 -34.30 2.60
C PRO A 225 8.59 -34.15 4.03
N GLY A 226 8.78 -35.30 4.68
CA GLY A 226 9.31 -35.36 6.05
C GLY A 226 8.26 -35.16 7.16
N ILE A 227 6.97 -35.08 6.83
CA ILE A 227 5.86 -35.06 7.79
C ILE A 227 5.17 -36.42 7.79
N GLY A 228 5.52 -37.25 8.76
CA GLY A 228 4.85 -38.54 8.96
C GLY A 228 3.53 -38.42 9.72
N PRO A 229 2.72 -39.50 9.80
CA PRO A 229 1.40 -39.51 10.43
C PRO A 229 1.40 -38.99 11.88
N LYS A 230 2.42 -39.35 12.65
CA LYS A 230 2.58 -38.91 14.06
C LYS A 230 2.83 -37.40 14.17
N LEU A 231 3.64 -36.84 13.26
CA LEU A 231 3.96 -35.41 13.28
C LEU A 231 2.77 -34.58 12.77
N ALA A 232 2.06 -35.05 11.74
CA ALA A 232 0.86 -34.41 11.23
C ALA A 232 -0.22 -34.26 12.32
N ARG A 233 -0.51 -35.33 13.07
CA ARG A 233 -1.44 -35.28 14.21
C ARG A 233 -1.00 -34.30 15.28
N LYS A 234 0.25 -34.39 15.74
CA LYS A 234 0.81 -33.49 16.75
C LYS A 234 0.73 -32.02 16.34
N VAL A 235 0.94 -31.73 15.05
CA VAL A 235 0.80 -30.37 14.52
C VAL A 235 -0.65 -29.90 14.61
N LEU A 236 -1.61 -30.72 14.19
CA LEU A 236 -3.02 -30.37 14.25
C LEU A 236 -3.54 -30.23 15.69
N GLU A 237 -3.15 -31.14 16.58
CA GLU A 237 -3.50 -31.11 18.01
C GLU A 237 -3.04 -29.79 18.65
N HIS A 238 -1.76 -29.44 18.48
CA HIS A 238 -1.21 -28.19 19.01
C HIS A 238 -1.92 -26.95 18.45
N LEU A 239 -2.19 -26.94 17.14
CA LEU A 239 -2.85 -25.80 16.49
C LEU A 239 -4.33 -25.67 16.83
N ARG A 240 -5.03 -26.78 17.12
CA ARG A 240 -6.44 -26.78 17.53
C ARG A 240 -6.62 -26.49 19.01
N GLY A 241 -5.52 -26.41 19.78
CA GLY A 241 -5.56 -26.25 21.22
C GLY A 241 -6.01 -27.54 21.93
N GLU A 242 -5.79 -28.69 21.29
CA GLU A 242 -6.06 -30.02 21.84
C GLU A 242 -4.82 -30.58 22.55
N ASP A 243 -3.93 -29.71 23.05
CA ASP A 243 -2.84 -30.14 23.93
C ASP A 243 -3.45 -30.78 25.18
N ALA A 244 -3.14 -32.07 25.33
CA ALA A 244 -3.72 -32.99 26.30
C ALA A 244 -3.73 -32.46 27.75
N SER A 245 -4.90 -32.61 28.38
CA SER A 245 -4.97 -32.94 29.81
C SER A 245 -4.38 -34.33 30.06
#